data_AF-A0A838JCZ7-F1
#
_entry.id   AF-A0A838JCZ7-F1
#
_cell.length_a   1.000
_cell.length_b   1.000
_cell.length_c   1.000
_cell.angle_alpha   90.00
_cell.angle_beta   90.00
_cell.angle_gamma   90.00
#
_symmetry.space_group_name_H-M   'P 1'
#
loop_
_entity.id
_entity.type
_entity.pdbx_description
1 polymer ?
#
loop_
_entity_poly.entity_id
_entity_poly.type
_entity_poly.pdbx_seq_one_letter_code
_entity_poly.pdbx_strand_id
1 'polypeptide(L)'
;MSIIPETRLSFRERKNMRGRKTGEIQAVLKDAKGQEVTESAHMTSKEAALADLLDTTCQSIKVLGYSLHLIRFRHLTVIIFPVCGGHWTFAQIKPAQTEKEEERTYVAGSSTFDTQREAERRACAWLADMAWDNEEETSPIITNPEDQQQFTEGVQRTKRYQFLLSQGWSKDEAYLLMSPLFYTIPQARIDEMPPLPEWVQYPRKGENR
;
A
#
# COMPACT_ATOMS: atom_id res chain seq x y z
N MET A 1 10.41 -12.92 -19.65
CA MET A 1 9.37 -13.87 -19.19
C MET A 1 9.04 -13.46 -17.77
N SER A 2 7.87 -12.85 -17.51
CA SER A 2 7.51 -12.40 -16.16
C SER A 2 7.26 -13.64 -15.29
N ILE A 3 8.03 -13.82 -14.21
CA ILE A 3 8.01 -15.05 -13.40
C ILE A 3 6.75 -15.15 -12.54
N ILE A 4 5.99 -14.06 -12.38
CA ILE A 4 4.66 -14.09 -11.80
C ILE A 4 3.73 -13.35 -12.77
N PRO A 5 3.01 -14.05 -13.67
CA PRO A 5 1.85 -13.45 -14.35
C PRO A 5 0.87 -12.95 -13.29
N GLU A 6 0.04 -11.96 -13.59
CA GLU A 6 -1.01 -11.49 -12.66
C GLU A 6 -1.69 -12.67 -11.96
N THR A 7 -1.40 -12.88 -10.68
CA THR A 7 -1.99 -13.98 -9.93
C THR A 7 -3.26 -13.51 -9.25
N ARG A 8 -4.15 -14.43 -8.93
CA ARG A 8 -5.40 -14.17 -8.20
C ARG A 8 -5.49 -15.15 -7.04
N LEU A 9 -5.85 -14.68 -5.87
CA LEU A 9 -5.98 -15.53 -4.68
C LEU A 9 -7.46 -15.77 -4.40
N SER A 10 -7.89 -17.02 -4.33
CA SER A 10 -9.28 -17.38 -4.01
C SER A 10 -9.41 -18.22 -2.75
N PHE A 11 -10.59 -18.20 -2.11
CA PHE A 11 -10.87 -19.01 -0.93
C PHE A 11 -11.98 -20.02 -1.22
N ARG A 12 -11.77 -21.27 -0.83
CA ARG A 12 -12.74 -22.35 -0.97
C ARG A 12 -13.09 -22.92 0.38
N GLU A 13 -14.38 -23.10 0.63
CA GLU A 13 -14.84 -23.84 1.80
C GLU A 13 -14.98 -25.32 1.46
N ARG A 14 -14.44 -26.18 2.31
CA ARG A 14 -14.62 -27.62 2.17
C ARG A 14 -16.07 -27.98 2.44
N LYS A 15 -16.58 -28.89 1.61
CA LYS A 15 -17.89 -29.51 1.78
C LYS A 15 -17.72 -30.98 2.15
N ASN A 16 -18.55 -31.47 3.06
CA ASN A 16 -18.60 -32.90 3.37
C ASN A 16 -19.31 -33.68 2.23
N MET A 17 -19.36 -35.02 2.34
CA MET A 17 -20.02 -35.88 1.34
C MET A 17 -21.52 -35.59 1.13
N ARG A 18 -22.15 -34.80 2.01
CA ARG A 18 -23.55 -34.37 1.90
C ARG A 18 -23.67 -32.94 1.37
N GLY A 19 -22.58 -32.35 0.88
CA GLY A 19 -22.53 -30.99 0.34
C GLY A 19 -22.58 -29.87 1.39
N ARG A 20 -22.51 -30.18 2.70
CA ARG A 20 -22.54 -29.16 3.77
C ARG A 20 -21.14 -28.60 4.04
N LYS A 21 -21.06 -27.28 4.20
CA LYS A 21 -19.85 -26.55 4.60
C LYS A 21 -19.31 -27.09 5.93
N THR A 22 -18.02 -27.41 5.99
CA THR A 22 -17.39 -27.91 7.23
C THR A 22 -16.82 -26.79 8.11
N GLY A 23 -16.80 -25.55 7.61
CA GLY A 23 -16.11 -24.44 8.25
C GLY A 23 -14.61 -24.40 7.99
N GLU A 24 -14.07 -25.39 7.26
CA GLU A 24 -12.68 -25.41 6.83
C GLU A 24 -12.53 -24.63 5.52
N ILE A 25 -11.51 -23.78 5.46
CA ILE A 25 -11.23 -22.82 4.40
C ILE A 25 -9.86 -23.13 3.82
N GLN A 26 -9.78 -23.17 2.50
CA GLN A 26 -8.54 -23.32 1.74
C GLN A 26 -8.29 -22.04 0.94
N ALA A 27 -7.05 -21.59 0.89
CA ALA A 27 -6.61 -20.50 0.03
C ALA A 27 -5.94 -21.09 -1.22
N VAL A 28 -6.22 -20.54 -2.39
CA VAL A 28 -5.72 -21.03 -3.68
C VAL A 28 -5.17 -19.87 -4.50
N LEU A 29 -3.92 -19.98 -4.94
CA LEU A 29 -3.30 -19.05 -5.87
C LEU A 29 -3.57 -19.52 -7.30
N LYS A 30 -4.09 -18.63 -8.14
CA LYS A 30 -4.33 -18.85 -9.56
C LYS A 30 -3.49 -17.91 -10.41
N ASP A 31 -3.18 -18.29 -11.64
CA ASP A 31 -2.55 -17.43 -12.63
C ASP A 31 -3.56 -16.48 -13.32
N ALA A 32 -3.08 -15.65 -14.24
CA ALA A 32 -3.90 -14.68 -14.98
C ALA A 32 -5.00 -15.33 -15.85
N LYS A 33 -4.85 -16.63 -16.15
CA LYS A 33 -5.81 -17.43 -16.93
C LYS A 33 -6.79 -18.18 -16.01
N GLY A 34 -6.67 -18.02 -14.69
CA GLY A 34 -7.48 -18.69 -13.69
C GLY A 34 -7.05 -20.13 -13.39
N GLN A 35 -5.86 -20.56 -13.84
CA GLN A 35 -5.31 -21.89 -13.54
C GLN A 35 -4.71 -21.91 -12.14
N GLU A 36 -4.92 -23.00 -11.40
CA GLU A 36 -4.39 -23.15 -10.05
C GLU A 36 -2.88 -23.38 -10.08
N VAL A 37 -2.16 -22.57 -9.32
CA VAL A 37 -0.70 -22.60 -9.20
C VAL A 37 -0.28 -23.29 -7.91
N THR A 38 -0.93 -22.95 -6.80
CA THR A 38 -0.68 -23.56 -5.50
C THR A 38 -1.88 -23.39 -4.57
N GLU A 39 -1.96 -24.21 -3.53
CA GLU A 39 -3.05 -24.20 -2.55
C GLU A 39 -2.52 -24.42 -1.13
N SER A 40 -3.23 -23.86 -0.15
CA SER A 40 -2.99 -24.16 1.26
C SER A 40 -3.62 -25.48 1.66
N ALA A 41 -3.29 -25.95 2.86
CA ALA A 41 -4.14 -26.88 3.58
C ALA A 41 -5.48 -26.24 3.97
N HIS A 42 -6.44 -27.08 4.36
CA HIS A 42 -7.72 -26.65 4.92
C HIS A 42 -7.55 -26.14 6.36
N MET A 43 -7.86 -24.86 6.59
CA MET A 43 -7.69 -24.17 7.87
C MET A 43 -9.03 -23.68 8.44
N THR A 44 -9.07 -23.30 9.71
CA THR A 44 -10.31 -22.85 10.38
C THR A 44 -10.66 -21.38 10.13
N SER A 45 -9.78 -20.60 9.49
CA SER A 45 -10.02 -19.20 9.14
C SER A 45 -9.36 -18.81 7.82
N LYS A 46 -9.84 -17.71 7.20
CA LYS A 46 -9.25 -17.15 5.98
C LYS A 46 -7.82 -16.66 6.23
N GLU A 47 -7.54 -16.13 7.41
CA GLU A 47 -6.22 -15.64 7.82
C GLU A 47 -5.22 -16.79 7.94
N ALA A 48 -5.64 -17.91 8.54
CA ALA A 48 -4.81 -19.10 8.68
C ALA A 48 -4.56 -19.77 7.32
N ALA A 49 -5.60 -19.90 6.48
CA ALA A 49 -5.45 -20.43 5.12
C ALA A 49 -4.51 -19.57 4.27
N LEU A 50 -4.62 -18.24 4.38
CA LEU A 50 -3.71 -17.33 3.71
C LEU A 50 -2.27 -17.50 4.20
N ALA A 51 -2.04 -17.57 5.52
CA ALA A 51 -0.71 -17.71 6.07
C ALA A 51 -0.04 -19.01 5.57
N ASP A 52 -0.78 -20.11 5.53
CA ASP A 52 -0.28 -21.40 5.04
C ASP A 52 -0.02 -21.41 3.52
N LEU A 53 -0.90 -20.78 2.72
CA LEU A 53 -0.64 -20.60 1.29
C LEU A 53 0.64 -19.81 1.04
N LEU A 54 0.83 -18.73 1.81
CA LEU A 54 2.02 -17.89 1.72
C LEU A 54 3.27 -18.68 2.09
N ASP A 55 3.24 -19.48 3.15
CA ASP A 55 4.35 -20.36 3.53
C ASP A 55 4.65 -21.40 2.46
N THR A 56 3.62 -22.04 1.89
CA THR A 56 3.75 -23.04 0.82
C THR A 56 4.31 -22.43 -0.46
N THR A 57 3.84 -21.23 -0.82
CA THR A 57 4.34 -20.45 -1.97
C THR A 57 5.81 -20.06 -1.76
N CYS A 58 6.16 -19.59 -0.56
CA CYS A 58 7.53 -19.28 -0.17
C CYS A 58 8.44 -20.51 -0.24
N GLN A 59 7.99 -21.68 0.24
CA GLN A 59 8.75 -22.92 0.13
C GLN A 59 8.96 -23.35 -1.33
N SER A 60 7.90 -23.28 -2.15
CA SER A 60 7.96 -23.62 -3.58
C SER A 60 8.93 -22.72 -4.35
N ILE A 61 8.99 -21.43 -4.00
CA ILE A 61 9.90 -20.47 -4.63
C ILE A 61 11.33 -20.58 -4.09
N LYS A 62 11.50 -20.96 -2.81
CA LYS A 62 12.82 -21.31 -2.24
C LYS A 62 13.45 -22.51 -2.97
N VAL A 63 12.65 -23.49 -3.40
CA VAL A 63 13.13 -24.60 -4.24
C VAL A 63 13.68 -24.11 -5.59
N LEU A 64 13.17 -22.99 -6.11
CA LEU A 64 13.68 -22.32 -7.31
C LEU A 64 14.91 -21.44 -7.04
N GLY A 65 15.45 -21.45 -5.81
CA GLY A 65 16.63 -20.68 -5.43
C GLY A 65 16.35 -19.20 -5.10
N TYR A 66 15.08 -18.82 -4.99
CA TYR A 66 14.66 -17.45 -4.71
C TYR A 66 14.05 -17.34 -3.31
N SER A 67 14.50 -16.36 -2.52
CA SER A 67 13.90 -16.05 -1.22
C SER A 67 12.77 -15.04 -1.41
N LEU A 68 11.52 -15.46 -1.21
CA LEU A 68 10.40 -14.53 -1.07
C LEU A 68 10.43 -13.88 0.32
N HIS A 69 10.12 -12.59 0.38
CA HIS A 69 10.01 -11.84 1.63
C HIS A 69 8.61 -11.27 1.78
N LEU A 70 7.96 -11.60 2.90
CA LEU A 70 6.62 -11.14 3.22
C LEU A 70 6.70 -10.09 4.31
N ILE A 71 6.13 -8.92 4.03
CA ILE A 71 6.02 -7.84 5.01
C ILE A 71 4.54 -7.61 5.27
N ARG A 72 4.15 -7.72 6.54
CA ARG A 72 2.79 -7.48 7.00
C ARG A 72 2.81 -6.26 7.90
N PHE A 73 1.94 -5.30 7.61
CA PHE A 73 1.75 -4.13 8.45
C PHE A 73 0.26 -3.83 8.54
N ARG A 74 -0.27 -3.89 9.77
CA ARG A 74 -1.70 -3.77 10.06
C ARG A 74 -2.50 -4.79 9.21
N HIS A 75 -3.46 -4.32 8.40
CA HIS A 75 -4.30 -5.17 7.55
C HIS A 75 -3.73 -5.37 6.13
N LEU A 76 -2.56 -4.80 5.83
CA LEU A 76 -1.92 -4.87 4.51
C LEU A 76 -0.79 -5.90 4.50
N THR A 77 -0.60 -6.55 3.36
CA THR A 77 0.50 -7.50 3.14
C THR A 77 1.12 -7.23 1.79
N VAL A 78 2.45 -7.17 1.77
CA VAL A 78 3.25 -7.06 0.55
C VAL A 78 4.19 -8.26 0.44
N ILE A 79 4.35 -8.74 -0.79
CA ILE A 79 5.31 -9.77 -1.16
C ILE A 79 6.43 -9.10 -1.94
N ILE A 80 7.67 -9.33 -1.54
CA ILE A 80 8.88 -8.94 -2.23
C ILE A 80 9.46 -10.17 -2.92
N PHE A 81 9.77 -10.04 -4.20
CA PHE A 81 10.21 -11.16 -5.03
C PHE A 81 11.20 -10.72 -6.11
N PRO A 82 12.12 -11.61 -6.53
CA PRO A 82 13.02 -11.33 -7.62
C PRO A 82 12.29 -11.39 -8.96
N VAL A 83 12.74 -10.57 -9.90
CA VAL A 83 12.34 -10.59 -11.31
C VAL A 83 13.55 -10.90 -12.19
N CYS A 84 13.33 -11.20 -13.47
CA CYS A 84 14.43 -11.49 -14.39
C CYS A 84 15.47 -10.35 -14.43
N GLY A 85 16.74 -10.71 -14.63
CA GLY A 85 17.84 -9.75 -14.71
C GLY A 85 18.49 -9.41 -13.36
N GLY A 86 18.15 -10.10 -12.28
CA GLY A 86 18.74 -9.87 -10.96
C GLY A 86 18.11 -8.73 -10.17
N HIS A 87 17.02 -8.16 -10.68
CA HIS A 87 16.27 -7.11 -10.00
C HIS A 87 15.20 -7.70 -9.06
N TRP A 88 14.64 -6.82 -8.24
CA TRP A 88 13.64 -7.13 -7.22
C TRP A 88 12.44 -6.22 -7.37
N THR A 89 11.26 -6.70 -7.00
CA THR A 89 10.05 -5.88 -6.95
C THR A 89 9.19 -6.30 -5.78
N PHE A 90 8.08 -5.61 -5.56
CA PHE A 90 7.10 -5.97 -4.55
C PHE A 90 5.67 -5.80 -5.05
N ALA A 91 4.74 -6.57 -4.51
CA ALA A 91 3.32 -6.51 -4.84
C ALA A 91 2.45 -6.58 -3.59
N GLN A 92 1.34 -5.84 -3.57
CA GLN A 92 0.37 -5.91 -2.47
C GLN A 92 -0.66 -6.99 -2.70
N ILE A 93 -0.96 -7.71 -1.64
CA ILE A 93 -2.12 -8.60 -1.55
C ILE A 93 -3.30 -7.75 -1.08
N LYS A 94 -4.21 -7.38 -1.98
CA LYS A 94 -5.44 -6.69 -1.59
C LYS A 94 -6.54 -7.71 -1.23
N PRO A 95 -7.26 -7.52 -0.10
CA PRO A 95 -8.51 -8.24 0.11
C PRO A 95 -9.50 -7.84 -1.01
N ALA A 96 -10.32 -8.78 -1.45
CA ALA A 96 -11.38 -8.51 -2.41
C ALA A 96 -12.30 -7.40 -1.89
N GLN A 97 -12.62 -6.42 -2.72
CA GLN A 97 -13.35 -5.22 -2.28
C GLN A 97 -14.84 -5.48 -2.04
N THR A 98 -15.36 -6.63 -2.46
CA THR A 98 -16.75 -7.05 -2.20
C THR A 98 -16.83 -8.51 -1.77
N GLU A 99 -17.80 -8.84 -0.91
CA GLU A 99 -18.09 -10.22 -0.49
C GLU A 99 -18.47 -11.15 -1.65
N LYS A 100 -18.79 -10.58 -2.83
CA LYS A 100 -19.11 -11.32 -4.06
C LYS A 100 -17.88 -11.66 -4.90
N GLU A 101 -16.73 -11.04 -4.62
CA GLU A 101 -15.48 -11.36 -5.30
C GLU A 101 -14.74 -12.41 -4.47
N GLU A 102 -14.86 -13.67 -4.86
CA GLU A 102 -14.06 -14.78 -4.32
C GLU A 102 -12.56 -14.64 -4.66
N GLU A 103 -12.14 -13.56 -5.34
CA GLU A 103 -10.79 -13.34 -5.87
C GLU A 103 -10.14 -12.08 -5.26
N ARG A 104 -9.03 -12.28 -4.54
CA ARG A 104 -8.10 -11.24 -4.12
C ARG A 104 -7.15 -10.91 -5.27
N THR A 105 -6.99 -9.62 -5.53
CA THR A 105 -6.16 -9.10 -6.63
C THR A 105 -4.77 -8.74 -6.10
N TYR A 106 -3.74 -9.20 -6.80
CA TYR A 106 -2.36 -8.76 -6.58
C TYR A 106 -2.14 -7.49 -7.40
N VAL A 107 -1.81 -6.38 -6.73
CA VAL A 107 -1.36 -5.16 -7.42
C VAL A 107 0.15 -5.15 -7.35
N ALA A 108 0.81 -5.44 -8.49
CA ALA A 108 2.25 -5.30 -8.61
C ALA A 108 2.64 -3.83 -8.41
N GLY A 109 3.66 -3.58 -7.58
CA GLY A 109 4.36 -2.31 -7.58
C GLY A 109 4.93 -2.06 -8.98
N SER A 110 4.83 -0.82 -9.46
CA SER A 110 5.24 -0.45 -10.82
C SER A 110 6.75 -0.39 -11.04
N SER A 111 7.56 -0.59 -10.00
CA SER A 111 9.01 -0.37 -10.02
C SER A 111 9.82 -1.63 -9.73
N THR A 112 10.97 -1.74 -10.39
CA THR A 112 12.01 -2.74 -10.12
C THR A 112 13.22 -2.08 -9.46
N PHE A 113 13.90 -2.80 -8.58
CA PHE A 113 15.02 -2.34 -7.77
C PHE A 113 16.22 -3.27 -7.92
N ASP A 114 17.42 -2.75 -7.77
CA ASP A 114 18.64 -3.54 -7.99
C ASP A 114 18.93 -4.52 -6.85
N THR A 115 18.44 -4.20 -5.65
CA THR A 115 18.65 -5.05 -4.48
C THR A 115 17.35 -5.36 -3.77
N GLN A 116 17.30 -6.55 -3.16
CA GLN A 116 16.22 -6.94 -2.27
C GLN A 116 16.00 -5.92 -1.15
N ARG A 117 17.09 -5.42 -0.56
CA ARG A 117 17.06 -4.45 0.54
C ARG A 117 16.39 -3.14 0.12
N GLU A 118 16.63 -2.69 -1.11
CA GLU A 118 15.95 -1.51 -1.64
C GLU A 118 14.46 -1.78 -1.91
N ALA A 119 14.13 -2.94 -2.47
CA ALA A 119 12.72 -3.33 -2.65
C ALA A 119 11.98 -3.41 -1.31
N GLU A 120 12.61 -3.95 -0.27
CA GLU A 120 12.10 -3.99 1.11
C GLU A 120 11.92 -2.59 1.70
N ARG A 121 12.94 -1.73 1.59
CA ARG A 121 12.88 -0.32 2.01
C ARG A 121 11.66 0.39 1.38
N ARG A 122 11.47 0.24 0.07
CA ARG A 122 10.36 0.87 -0.67
C ARG A 122 9.00 0.24 -0.35
N ALA A 123 8.96 -1.09 -0.17
CA ALA A 123 7.75 -1.79 0.27
C ALA A 123 7.29 -1.32 1.64
N CYS A 124 8.19 -1.12 2.60
CA CYS A 124 7.87 -0.61 3.93
C CYS A 124 7.31 0.81 3.89
N ALA A 125 7.97 1.72 3.17
CA ALA A 125 7.50 3.11 3.02
C ALA A 125 6.10 3.14 2.38
N TRP A 126 5.89 2.33 1.33
CA TRP A 126 4.61 2.24 0.64
C TRP A 126 3.50 1.62 1.51
N LEU A 127 3.82 0.58 2.27
CA LEU A 127 2.89 -0.03 3.23
C LEU A 127 2.48 0.95 4.32
N ALA A 128 3.42 1.74 4.83
CA ALA A 128 3.15 2.74 5.85
C ALA A 128 2.21 3.83 5.33
N ASP A 129 2.47 4.35 4.12
CA ASP A 129 1.63 5.36 3.47
C ASP A 129 0.19 4.85 3.26
N MET A 130 0.04 3.63 2.73
CA MET A 130 -1.27 3.03 2.51
C MET A 130 -2.03 2.67 3.80
N ALA A 131 -1.32 2.32 4.87
CA ALA A 131 -1.93 1.90 6.12
C ALA A 131 -2.13 3.05 7.11
N TRP A 132 -1.75 4.27 6.75
CA TRP A 132 -1.82 5.45 7.60
C TRP A 132 -3.28 5.76 7.99
N ASP A 133 -3.51 6.03 9.28
CA ASP A 133 -4.82 6.21 9.91
C ASP A 133 -5.20 7.68 10.16
N ASN A 134 -4.38 8.62 9.70
CA ASN A 134 -4.46 10.07 9.97
C ASN A 134 -3.94 10.51 11.34
N GLU A 135 -3.52 9.60 12.23
CA GLU A 135 -3.05 9.96 13.57
C GLU A 135 -1.51 9.97 13.65
N GLU A 136 -0.88 8.85 13.28
CA GLU A 136 0.56 8.63 13.43
C GLU A 136 1.39 9.56 12.52
N GLU A 137 2.52 10.09 13.01
CA GLU A 137 3.44 10.91 12.20
C GLU A 137 4.71 10.17 11.78
N THR A 138 4.92 8.99 12.33
CA THR A 138 6.02 8.08 12.02
C THR A 138 5.49 6.66 11.88
N SER A 139 6.27 5.75 11.29
CA SER A 139 5.85 4.37 11.10
C SER A 139 6.95 3.40 11.52
N PRO A 140 6.66 2.42 12.40
CA PRO A 140 7.69 1.54 12.96
C PRO A 140 8.30 0.58 11.93
N ILE A 141 7.68 0.42 10.76
CA ILE A 141 8.21 -0.43 9.69
C ILE A 141 9.20 0.31 8.77
N ILE A 142 9.28 1.65 8.87
CA ILE A 142 10.25 2.45 8.13
C ILE A 142 11.50 2.63 8.99
N THR A 143 12.53 1.84 8.72
CA THR A 143 13.79 1.89 9.49
C THR A 143 14.83 2.85 8.90
N ASN A 144 14.66 3.26 7.64
CA ASN A 144 15.55 4.21 6.98
C ASN A 144 15.17 5.65 7.38
N PRO A 145 16.12 6.47 7.90
CA PRO A 145 15.82 7.83 8.33
C PRO A 145 15.31 8.76 7.22
N GLU A 146 15.82 8.65 6.01
CA GLU A 146 15.40 9.50 4.88
C GLU A 146 13.96 9.19 4.46
N ASP A 147 13.60 7.90 4.38
CA ASP A 147 12.22 7.50 4.07
C ASP A 147 11.28 7.87 5.21
N GLN A 148 11.75 7.77 6.46
CA GLN A 148 10.96 8.15 7.63
C GLN A 148 10.65 9.64 7.60
N GLN A 149 11.63 10.47 7.23
CA GLN A 149 11.44 11.90 7.02
C GLN A 149 10.46 12.17 5.87
N GLN A 150 10.63 11.52 4.71
CA GLN A 150 9.72 11.68 3.57
C GLN A 150 8.27 11.31 3.92
N PHE A 151 8.08 10.20 4.65
CA PHE A 151 6.76 9.79 5.16
C PHE A 151 6.17 10.85 6.09
N THR A 152 6.94 11.33 7.07
CA THR A 152 6.49 12.35 8.03
C THR A 152 6.13 13.67 7.32
N GLU A 153 6.92 14.12 6.35
CA GLU A 153 6.63 15.31 5.54
C GLU A 153 5.34 15.12 4.71
N GLY A 154 5.13 13.95 4.11
CA GLY A 154 3.92 13.60 3.39
C GLY A 154 2.66 13.60 4.27
N VAL A 155 2.76 13.00 5.46
CA VAL A 155 1.71 13.00 6.49
C VAL A 155 1.37 14.41 6.92
N GLN A 156 2.37 15.23 7.28
CA GLN A 156 2.16 16.61 7.70
C GLN A 156 1.53 17.45 6.60
N ARG A 157 1.95 17.27 5.35
CA ARG A 157 1.33 17.92 4.19
C ARG A 157 -0.14 17.52 4.06
N THR A 158 -0.47 16.25 4.23
CA THR A 158 -1.87 15.79 4.16
C THR A 158 -2.71 16.32 5.32
N LYS A 159 -2.18 16.36 6.55
CA LYS A 159 -2.85 16.99 7.71
C LYS A 159 -3.11 18.49 7.46
N ARG A 160 -2.13 19.21 6.92
CA ARG A 160 -2.28 20.64 6.54
C ARG A 160 -3.33 20.85 5.47
N TYR A 161 -3.37 19.98 4.46
CA TYR A 161 -4.41 20.00 3.43
C TYR A 161 -5.81 19.84 4.03
N GLN A 162 -6.02 18.80 4.85
CA GLN A 162 -7.29 18.52 5.51
C GLN A 162 -7.70 19.66 6.45
N PHE A 163 -6.74 20.26 7.16
CA PHE A 163 -6.97 21.45 7.98
C PHE A 163 -7.47 22.64 7.15
N LEU A 164 -6.83 22.95 6.01
CA LEU A 164 -7.28 24.03 5.13
C LEU A 164 -8.71 23.79 4.64
N LEU A 165 -9.02 22.56 4.22
CA LEU A 165 -10.39 22.22 3.82
C LEU A 165 -11.40 22.40 4.95
N SER A 166 -11.05 22.03 6.19
CA SER A 166 -11.94 22.19 7.35
C SER A 166 -12.17 23.65 7.75
N GLN A 167 -11.22 24.54 7.42
CA GLN A 167 -11.38 25.99 7.59
C GLN A 167 -12.24 26.64 6.49
N GLY A 168 -12.66 25.88 5.46
CA GLY A 168 -13.50 26.37 4.38
C GLY A 168 -12.75 26.80 3.13
N TRP A 169 -11.45 26.49 3.02
CA TRP A 169 -10.69 26.67 1.78
C TRP A 169 -11.15 25.66 0.72
N SER A 170 -11.18 26.07 -0.54
CA SER A 170 -11.44 25.11 -1.62
C SER A 170 -10.24 24.17 -1.85
N LYS A 171 -10.47 23.07 -2.57
CA LYS A 171 -9.41 22.10 -2.90
C LYS A 171 -8.25 22.76 -3.65
N ASP A 172 -8.55 23.55 -4.67
CA ASP A 172 -7.53 24.18 -5.51
C ASP A 172 -6.68 25.18 -4.71
N GLU A 173 -7.32 25.98 -3.86
CA GLU A 173 -6.62 26.94 -3.01
C GLU A 173 -5.77 26.24 -1.94
N ALA A 174 -6.29 25.17 -1.32
CA ALA A 174 -5.53 24.37 -0.38
C ALA A 174 -4.32 23.70 -1.05
N TYR A 175 -4.44 23.23 -2.29
CA TYR A 175 -3.32 22.71 -3.07
C TYR A 175 -2.28 23.80 -3.37
N LEU A 176 -2.72 24.99 -3.79
CA LEU A 176 -1.84 26.11 -4.09
C LEU A 176 -1.09 26.58 -2.84
N LEU A 177 -1.75 26.69 -1.68
CA LEU A 177 -1.11 27.07 -0.42
C LEU A 177 -0.05 26.07 0.06
N MET A 178 -0.15 24.80 -0.32
CA MET A 178 0.86 23.77 -0.02
C MET A 178 1.91 23.60 -1.12
N SER A 179 1.81 24.38 -2.20
CA SER A 179 2.70 24.32 -3.35
C SER A 179 3.70 25.47 -3.28
N PRO A 180 4.90 25.34 -3.86
CA PRO A 180 5.78 26.47 -4.11
C PRO A 180 5.11 27.61 -4.90
N LEU A 181 3.98 27.35 -5.58
CA LEU A 181 3.22 28.31 -6.38
C LEU A 181 2.17 29.09 -5.58
N PHE A 182 2.17 29.04 -4.24
CA PHE A 182 1.15 29.69 -3.42
C PHE A 182 0.99 31.19 -3.70
N TYR A 183 2.05 31.89 -4.11
CA TYR A 183 2.05 33.31 -4.51
C TYR A 183 1.15 33.63 -5.73
N THR A 184 0.65 32.61 -6.42
CA THR A 184 -0.27 32.78 -7.55
C THR A 184 -1.70 33.08 -7.12
N ILE A 185 -2.05 32.91 -5.83
CA ILE A 185 -3.37 33.28 -5.32
C ILE A 185 -3.44 34.82 -5.24
N PRO A 186 -4.39 35.49 -5.92
CA PRO A 186 -4.47 36.94 -5.84
C PRO A 186 -4.65 37.42 -4.39
N GLN A 187 -3.96 38.49 -3.97
CA GLN A 187 -4.09 39.01 -2.59
C GLN A 187 -5.54 39.33 -2.22
N ALA A 188 -6.32 39.91 -3.15
CA ALA A 188 -7.74 40.17 -2.94
C ALA A 188 -8.53 38.89 -2.63
N ARG A 189 -8.13 37.75 -3.21
CA ARG A 189 -8.72 36.46 -2.91
C ARG A 189 -8.32 35.99 -1.51
N ILE A 190 -7.06 36.14 -1.10
CA ILE A 190 -6.60 35.85 0.26
C ILE A 190 -7.36 36.69 1.31
N ASP A 191 -7.64 37.96 1.01
CA ASP A 191 -8.33 38.87 1.92
C ASP A 191 -9.82 38.50 2.14
N GLU A 192 -10.43 37.79 1.18
CA GLU A 192 -11.81 37.27 1.25
C GLU A 192 -11.92 35.92 1.99
N MET A 193 -10.80 35.33 2.39
CA MET A 193 -10.71 33.96 2.86
C MET A 193 -10.59 33.85 4.38
N PRO A 194 -10.83 32.66 4.96
CA PRO A 194 -10.52 32.40 6.36
C PRO A 194 -9.06 32.81 6.67
N PRO A 195 -8.74 33.21 7.91
CA PRO A 195 -7.39 33.62 8.26
C PRO A 195 -6.37 32.53 7.90
N LEU A 196 -5.26 32.95 7.29
CA LEU A 196 -4.19 32.04 6.93
C LEU A 196 -3.62 31.36 8.18
N PRO A 197 -3.34 30.04 8.11
CA PRO A 197 -2.68 29.35 9.21
C PRO A 197 -1.29 29.94 9.47
N GLU A 198 -0.82 29.93 10.72
CA GLU A 198 0.47 30.53 11.13
C GLU A 198 1.69 29.97 10.38
N TRP A 199 1.60 28.74 9.88
CA TRP A 199 2.64 28.09 9.10
C TRP A 199 2.67 28.49 7.62
N VAL A 200 1.68 29.26 7.14
CA VAL A 200 1.68 29.86 5.81
C VAL A 200 2.26 31.27 5.90
N GLN A 201 3.50 31.42 5.43
CA GLN A 201 4.11 32.74 5.25
C GLN A 201 3.72 33.28 3.87
N TYR A 202 2.58 33.96 3.80
CA TYR A 202 2.15 34.65 2.59
C TYR A 202 2.82 36.04 2.52
N PRO A 203 3.56 36.37 1.45
CA PRO A 203 4.20 37.66 1.33
C PRO A 203 3.13 38.75 1.34
N ARG A 204 3.14 39.60 2.37
CA ARG A 204 2.19 40.71 2.44
C ARG A 204 2.63 41.79 1.46
N LYS A 205 1.66 42.49 0.85
CA LYS A 205 1.92 43.65 -0.02
C LYS A 205 2.94 44.60 0.66
N GLY A 206 4.13 44.72 0.07
CA GLY A 206 5.22 45.57 0.55
C GLY A 206 6.46 44.82 1.06
N GLU A 207 6.40 43.50 1.19
CA GLU A 207 7.54 42.66 1.62
C GLU A 207 8.19 41.94 0.42
N ASN A 208 8.62 42.69 -0.60
CA ASN A 208 9.65 42.20 -1.52
C ASN A 208 10.98 42.83 -1.08
N ARG A 209 11.85 42.02 -0.48
CA ARG A 209 13.29 42.29 -0.43
C ARG A 209 13.99 41.45 -1.47
#